data_AF-A0A9D7HI11-F1
#
_entry.id   AF-A0A9D7HI11-F1
#
_cell.length_a   1.000
_cell.length_b   1.000
_cell.length_c   1.000
_cell.angle_alpha   90.00
_cell.angle_beta   90.00
_cell.angle_gamma   90.00
#
_symmetry.space_group_name_H-M   'P 1'
#
loop_
_entity.id
_entity.type
_entity.pdbx_description
1 polymer ?
#
loop_
_entity_poly.entity_id
_entity_poly.type
_entity_poly.pdbx_seq_one_letter_code
_entity_poly.pdbx_strand_id
1 'polypeptide(L)' 'MVTSDIPFNMINVHDARGTIVPVTIERAKNHARIRLPDVAGLYFVRLRVGGIEVLKRVVRR' A
#
# COMPACT_ATOMS: atom_id res chain seq x y z
N MET A 1 17.05 5.43 21.48
CA MET A 1 16.73 5.31 20.04
C MET A 1 15.22 5.54 19.93
N VAL A 2 14.79 6.76 19.64
CA VAL A 2 13.36 7.08 19.49
C VAL A 2 12.98 6.69 18.07
N THR A 3 12.36 5.53 17.89
CA THR A 3 11.66 5.25 16.63
C THR A 3 10.43 6.14 16.64
N SER A 4 10.54 7.33 16.07
CA SER A 4 9.38 8.19 15.86
C SER A 4 8.36 7.38 15.07
N ASP A 5 7.18 7.14 15.66
CA ASP A 5 6.06 6.47 15.01
C ASP A 5 5.63 7.34 13.81
N ILE A 6 6.15 7.09 12.60
CA ILE A 6 5.78 7.87 11.41
C ILE A 6 4.45 7.34 10.89
N PRO A 7 3.36 8.12 10.96
CA PRO A 7 2.04 7.64 10.55
C PRO A 7 1.98 7.43 9.04
N PHE A 8 1.25 6.39 8.61
CA PHE A 8 0.83 6.25 7.22
C PHE A 8 -0.20 7.33 6.88
N ASN A 9 0.18 8.32 6.08
CA ASN A 9 -0.74 9.36 5.62
C ASN A 9 -1.72 8.82 4.57
N MET A 10 -1.27 7.92 3.70
CA MET A 10 -2.08 7.39 2.59
C MET A 10 -1.62 5.99 2.17
N ILE A 11 -2.57 5.13 1.84
CA ILE A 11 -2.33 3.82 1.23
C ILE A 11 -3.42 3.59 0.18
N ASN A 12 -3.03 3.57 -1.10
CA ASN A 12 -3.92 3.26 -2.23
C ASN A 12 -3.33 2.09 -3.03
N VAL A 13 -4.22 1.26 -3.58
CA VAL A 13 -3.84 0.18 -4.50
C VAL A 13 -4.44 0.48 -5.85
N HIS A 14 -3.61 0.39 -6.90
CA HIS A 14 -4.03 0.55 -8.27
C HIS A 14 -3.80 -0.74 -9.05
N ASP A 15 -4.68 -1.05 -10.01
CA ASP A 15 -4.45 -2.11 -10.98
C ASP A 15 -3.47 -1.67 -12.09
N ALA A 16 -3.21 -2.56 -13.05
CA ALA A 16 -2.35 -2.27 -14.20
C ALA A 16 -2.84 -1.12 -15.09
N ARG A 17 -4.13 -0.76 -15.00
CA ARG A 17 -4.77 0.33 -15.76
C ARG A 17 -4.75 1.65 -14.98
N GLY A 18 -4.23 1.65 -13.75
CA GLY A 18 -4.22 2.81 -12.86
C GLY A 18 -5.50 3.00 -12.06
N THR A 19 -6.48 2.09 -12.19
CA THR A 19 -7.76 2.16 -11.47
C THR A 19 -7.54 1.87 -9.99
N ILE A 20 -8.14 2.66 -9.10
CA ILE A 20 -8.11 2.36 -7.66
C ILE A 20 -8.89 1.07 -7.40
N VAL A 21 -8.23 0.12 -6.74
CA VAL A 21 -8.80 -1.17 -6.36
C VAL A 21 -9.22 -1.09 -4.89
N PRO A 22 -10.48 -1.40 -4.55
CA PRO A 22 -10.90 -1.50 -3.17
C PRO A 22 -10.20 -2.68 -2.49
N VAL A 23 -9.57 -2.43 -1.35
CA VAL A 23 -8.80 -3.44 -0.59
C VAL A 23 -9.02 -3.29 0.90
N THR A 24 -8.89 -4.38 1.65
CA THR A 24 -8.80 -4.32 3.10
C THR A 24 -7.37 -3.97 3.51
N ILE A 25 -7.24 -2.96 4.39
CA ILE A 25 -5.96 -2.47 4.89
C ILE A 25 -5.98 -2.55 6.41
N GLU A 26 -5.16 -3.44 6.96
CA GLU A 26 -4.91 -3.54 8.39
C GLU A 26 -3.65 -2.71 8.71
N ARG A 27 -3.80 -1.65 9.50
CA ARG A 27 -2.69 -0.77 9.90
C ARG A 27 -2.13 -1.18 11.25
N ALA A 28 -0.82 -1.28 11.36
CA ALA A 28 -0.08 -1.44 12.61
C ALA A 28 0.88 -0.25 12.80
N LYS A 29 1.59 -0.20 13.94
CA LYS A 29 2.48 0.93 14.29
C LYS A 29 3.51 1.27 13.20
N ASN A 30 4.16 0.27 12.63
CA ASN A 30 5.29 0.44 11.70
C ASN A 30 5.09 -0.26 10.35
N HIS A 31 3.93 -0.88 10.13
CA HIS A 31 3.62 -1.61 8.90
C HIS A 31 2.13 -1.55 8.59
N ALA A 32 1.80 -1.86 7.34
CA ALA A 32 0.42 -2.08 6.92
C ALA A 32 0.35 -3.42 6.18
N ARG A 33 -0.71 -4.18 6.44
CA ARG A 33 -1.04 -5.39 5.71
C ARG A 33 -2.19 -5.09 4.77
N ILE A 34 -1.98 -5.37 3.49
CA ILE A 34 -2.94 -5.12 2.42
C ILE A 34 -3.39 -6.46 1.86
N ARG A 35 -4.70 -6.74 1.90
CA ARG A 35 -5.26 -7.92 1.24
C ARG A 35 -5.64 -7.53 -0.19
N LEU A 36 -4.84 -8.00 -1.15
CA LEU A 36 -5.12 -7.82 -2.58
C LEU A 36 -6.30 -8.71 -3.02
N PRO A 37 -7.00 -8.38 -4.13
CA PRO A 37 -7.99 -9.27 -4.72
C PRO A 37 -7.36 -10.57 -5.22
N ASP A 38 -8.11 -11.67 -5.18
CA ASP A 38 -7.66 -13.00 -5.63
C ASP A 38 -7.49 -13.15 -7.16
N VAL A 39 -7.57 -12.04 -7.87
CA VAL A 39 -7.37 -11.97 -9.31
C VAL A 39 -5.87 -11.84 -9.59
N ALA A 40 -5.35 -12.71 -10.46
CA ALA A 40 -3.98 -12.60 -10.94
C ALA A 40 -3.79 -11.28 -11.70
N GLY A 41 -2.64 -10.64 -11.52
CA GLY A 41 -2.39 -9.36 -12.17
C GLY A 41 -1.25 -8.56 -11.58
N LEU A 42 -1.10 -7.36 -12.14
CA LEU A 42 -0.15 -6.36 -11.69
C LEU A 42 -0.87 -5.31 -10.84
N TYR A 43 -0.30 -5.04 -9.67
CA TYR A 43 -0.80 -4.04 -8.73
C TYR A 43 0.29 -3.04 -8.38
N PHE A 44 -0.11 -1.80 -8.15
CA PHE A 44 0.75 -0.72 -7.68
C PHE A 44 0.24 -0.20 -6.34
N VAL A 45 1.04 -0.35 -5.30
CA VAL A 45 0.76 0.17 -3.97
C VAL A 45 1.40 1.54 -3.85
N ARG A 46 0.58 2.58 -3.74
CA ARG A 46 1.01 3.95 -3.51
C ARG A 46 0.89 4.25 -2.02
N LEU A 47 2.02 4.56 -1.40
CA LEU A 47 2.16 4.78 0.02
C LEU A 47 2.66 6.20 0.27
N ARG A 48 2.09 6.90 1.25
CA ARG A 48 2.66 8.16 1.76
C ARG A 48 2.93 8.03 3.26
N VAL A 49 4.18 8.21 3.67
CA VAL A 49 4.65 8.07 5.06
C VAL A 49 5.59 9.22 5.37
N GLY A 50 5.24 10.05 6.36
CA GLY A 50 6.11 11.17 6.78
C GLY A 50 6.44 12.15 5.66
N GLY A 51 5.49 12.39 4.74
CA GLY A 51 5.68 13.25 3.57
C GLY A 51 6.44 12.60 2.41
N ILE A 52 7.02 11.42 2.60
CA ILE A 52 7.67 10.65 1.52
C ILE A 52 6.63 9.82 0.80
N GLU A 53 6.67 9.85 -0.52
CA GLU A 53 5.84 9.00 -1.37
C GLU A 53 6.64 7.81 -1.90
N VAL A 54 6.09 6.61 -1.75
CA VAL A 54 6.67 5.35 -2.22
C VAL A 54 5.68 4.66 -3.13
N LEU A 55 6.14 4.21 -4.29
CA LEU A 55 5.38 3.38 -5.21
C LEU A 55 6.00 1.99 -5.24
N LYS A 56 5.21 0.96 -4.88
CA LYS A 56 5.64 -0.43 -4.92
C LYS A 56 4.84 -1.22 -5.95
N ARG A 57 5.55 -1.87 -6.87
CA ARG A 57 4.97 -2.81 -7.83
C ARG A 57 4.86 -4.21 -7.20
N VAL A 58 3.71 -4.85 -7.35
CA VAL A 58 3.40 -6.19 -6.84
C VAL A 58 2.81 -7.04 -7.97
N VAL A 59 3.36 -8.23 -8.18
CA VAL A 59 2.84 -9.20 -9.15
C VAL A 59 2.12 -10.29 -8.37
N ARG A 60 0.83 -10.47 -8.65
CA ARG A 60 0.05 -11.60 -8.12
C ARG A 60 -0.09 -12.66 -9.21
N ARG A 61 0.37 -13.86 -8.90
CA ARG A 61 0.34 -15.03 -9.78
C ARG A 61 -0.68 -16.02 -9.28
#